data_AF-A0A3L8BJ57-F1
#
_entry.id   AF-A0A3L8BJ57-F1
#
_cell.length_a   1.000
_cell.length_b   1.000
_cell.length_c   1.000
_cell.angle_alpha   90.00
_cell.angle_beta   90.00
_cell.angle_gamma   90.00
#
_symmetry.space_group_name_H-M   'P 1'
#
loop_
_entity.id
_entity.type
_entity.pdbx_description
1 polymer ?
#
loop_
_entity_poly.entity_id
_entity_poly.type
_entity_poly.pdbx_seq_one_letter_code
_entity_poly.pdbx_strand_id
1 'polypeptide(L)'
;MTEHDRWILSFYRHSEISGAQFFARLAKTLPAGPIQHDLTKHFADESQHAWYWTKALDEMGLEPLKMTFAYQDQYLEAAGMPTNIMEILSLTQVFERRIISQYARHGRVKDVHPAIKATINTIMEDEKWHIHWVGEALKGLEESFGAERVRKTYEHYRQADEAVYERFVTEHEERIGHILDKQNYAF
;
A
#
# COMPACT_ATOMS: atom_id res chain seq x y z
N MET A 1 -14.91 -17.06 -10.43
CA MET A 1 -14.21 -16.47 -9.28
C MET A 1 -13.15 -17.47 -8.86
N THR A 2 -11.90 -17.07 -8.84
CA THR A 2 -10.77 -18.01 -8.84
C THR A 2 -10.02 -17.98 -7.53
N GLU A 3 -9.20 -19.01 -7.28
CA GLU A 3 -8.26 -19.03 -6.17
C GLU A 3 -7.34 -17.80 -6.18
N HIS A 4 -7.06 -17.25 -7.37
CA HIS A 4 -6.29 -16.03 -7.57
C HIS A 4 -7.00 -14.79 -6.98
N ASP A 5 -8.33 -14.67 -7.15
CA ASP A 5 -9.12 -13.59 -6.53
C ASP A 5 -9.01 -13.68 -4.99
N ARG A 6 -9.20 -14.87 -4.42
CA ARG A 6 -9.08 -15.06 -2.97
C ARG A 6 -7.68 -14.68 -2.46
N TRP A 7 -6.65 -15.08 -3.20
CA TRP A 7 -5.27 -14.79 -2.81
C TRP A 7 -4.95 -13.30 -2.86
N ILE A 8 -5.30 -12.59 -3.93
CA ILE A 8 -4.96 -11.16 -4.04
C ILE A 8 -5.69 -10.33 -2.98
N LEU A 9 -6.95 -10.66 -2.68
CA LEU A 9 -7.70 -9.95 -1.64
C LEU A 9 -7.13 -10.23 -0.25
N SER A 10 -6.68 -11.46 -0.01
CA SER A 10 -5.98 -11.81 1.22
C SER A 10 -4.64 -11.09 1.34
N PHE A 11 -3.94 -10.88 0.22
CA PHE A 11 -2.71 -10.09 0.16
C PHE A 11 -2.98 -8.62 0.46
N TYR A 12 -3.93 -7.96 -0.21
CA TYR A 12 -4.29 -6.56 0.11
C TYR A 12 -4.68 -6.39 1.57
N ARG A 13 -5.58 -7.24 2.07
CA ARG A 13 -5.94 -7.27 3.48
C ARG A 13 -4.73 -7.37 4.40
N HIS A 14 -3.75 -8.23 4.07
CA HIS A 14 -2.54 -8.39 4.88
C HIS A 14 -1.64 -7.14 4.84
N SER A 15 -1.53 -6.50 3.67
CA SER A 15 -0.80 -5.25 3.51
C SER A 15 -1.40 -4.12 4.36
N GLU A 16 -2.73 -3.92 4.33
CA GLU A 16 -3.37 -2.86 5.13
C GLU A 16 -3.19 -3.10 6.63
N ILE A 17 -3.30 -4.36 7.10
CA ILE A 17 -3.03 -4.71 8.51
C ILE A 17 -1.60 -4.35 8.90
N SER A 18 -0.65 -4.64 8.01
CA SER A 18 0.77 -4.38 8.26
C SER A 18 1.06 -2.87 8.27
N GLY A 19 0.44 -2.10 7.37
CA GLY A 19 0.46 -0.64 7.34
C GLY A 19 -0.10 -0.04 8.63
N ALA A 20 -1.31 -0.46 9.03
CA ALA A 20 -1.95 -0.04 10.28
C ALA A 20 -1.05 -0.29 11.50
N GLN A 21 -0.49 -1.50 11.63
CA GLN A 21 0.42 -1.82 12.72
C GLN A 21 1.69 -0.97 12.73
N PHE A 22 2.24 -0.69 11.54
CA PHE A 22 3.41 0.17 11.39
C PHE A 22 3.11 1.60 11.85
N PHE A 23 2.03 2.22 11.34
CA PHE A 23 1.66 3.58 11.70
C PHE A 23 1.27 3.71 13.17
N ALA A 24 0.58 2.73 13.75
CA ALA A 24 0.27 2.71 15.18
C ALA A 24 1.55 2.71 16.04
N ARG A 25 2.57 1.92 15.67
CA ARG A 25 3.86 1.90 16.38
C ARG A 25 4.58 3.24 16.25
N LEU A 26 4.55 3.85 15.07
CA LEU A 26 5.21 5.12 14.81
C LEU A 26 4.54 6.30 15.53
N ALA A 27 3.21 6.38 15.51
CA ALA A 27 2.47 7.42 16.20
C ALA A 27 2.75 7.42 17.72
N LYS A 28 2.99 6.24 18.30
CA LYS A 28 3.36 6.10 19.72
C LYS A 28 4.77 6.58 20.06
N THR A 29 5.69 6.62 19.10
CA THR A 29 7.10 6.97 19.35
C THR A 29 7.43 8.42 18.99
N LEU A 30 6.63 9.04 18.12
CA LEU A 30 6.82 10.43 17.72
C LEU A 30 6.36 11.41 18.80
N PRO A 31 7.02 12.58 18.91
CA PRO A 31 6.54 13.66 19.76
C PRO A 31 5.18 14.18 19.26
N ALA A 32 4.44 14.84 20.17
CA ALA A 32 3.20 15.52 19.80
C ALA A 32 3.46 16.57 18.71
N GLY A 33 2.64 16.55 17.65
CA GLY A 33 2.76 17.47 16.54
C GLY A 33 1.94 17.03 15.31
N PRO A 34 1.96 17.82 14.22
CA PRO A 34 1.15 17.56 13.03
C PRO A 34 1.38 16.18 12.41
N ILE A 35 2.64 15.76 12.28
CA ILE A 35 2.97 14.42 11.72
C ILE A 35 2.38 13.30 12.58
N GLN A 36 2.47 13.41 13.91
CA GLN A 36 1.89 12.40 14.79
C GLN A 36 0.36 12.36 14.66
N HIS A 37 -0.29 13.52 14.61
CA HIS A 37 -1.73 13.64 14.41
C HIS A 37 -2.16 12.94 13.12
N ASP A 38 -1.53 13.26 11.99
CA ASP A 38 -1.92 12.69 10.69
C ASP A 38 -1.61 11.19 10.62
N LEU A 39 -0.52 10.73 11.22
CA LEU A 39 -0.24 9.29 11.34
C LEU A 39 -1.31 8.52 12.12
N THR A 40 -1.94 9.13 13.13
CA THR A 40 -3.04 8.46 13.84
C THR A 40 -4.29 8.31 12.99
N LYS A 41 -4.58 9.28 12.12
CA LYS A 41 -5.66 9.16 11.14
C LYS A 41 -5.32 8.10 10.09
N HIS A 42 -4.11 8.14 9.52
CA HIS A 42 -3.66 7.16 8.52
C HIS A 42 -3.72 5.74 9.09
N PHE A 43 -3.25 5.51 10.32
CA PHE A 43 -3.43 4.24 11.03
C PHE A 43 -4.91 3.78 11.09
N ALA A 44 -5.83 4.70 11.42
CA ALA A 44 -7.24 4.37 11.51
C ALA A 44 -7.82 3.98 10.13
N ASP A 45 -7.43 4.70 9.08
CA ASP A 45 -7.86 4.43 7.71
C ASP A 45 -7.34 3.05 7.24
N GLU A 46 -6.05 2.74 7.44
CA GLU A 46 -5.49 1.42 7.09
C GLU A 46 -6.21 0.27 7.82
N SER A 47 -6.54 0.48 9.10
CA SER A 47 -7.29 -0.51 9.88
C SER A 47 -8.69 -0.73 9.30
N GLN A 48 -9.32 0.35 8.82
CA GLN A 48 -10.62 0.32 8.18
C GLN A 48 -10.55 -0.33 6.78
N HIS A 49 -9.48 -0.10 6.02
CA HIS A 49 -9.23 -0.72 4.72
C HIS A 49 -9.07 -2.23 4.83
N ALA A 50 -8.32 -2.70 5.83
CA ALA A 50 -8.22 -4.12 6.17
C ALA A 50 -9.60 -4.74 6.45
N TRP A 51 -10.48 -4.01 7.14
CA TRP A 51 -11.84 -4.46 7.38
C TRP A 51 -12.68 -4.50 6.09
N TYR A 52 -12.58 -3.50 5.21
CA TYR A 52 -13.28 -3.54 3.92
C TYR A 52 -12.91 -4.76 3.09
N TRP A 53 -11.61 -5.14 3.03
CA TRP A 53 -11.20 -6.36 2.35
C TRP A 53 -11.72 -7.63 3.01
N THR A 54 -11.79 -7.65 4.35
CA THR A 54 -12.40 -8.76 5.10
C THR A 54 -13.88 -8.90 4.75
N LYS A 55 -14.61 -7.78 4.72
CA LYS A 55 -16.02 -7.74 4.33
C LYS A 55 -16.23 -8.18 2.87
N ALA A 56 -15.38 -7.74 1.94
CA ALA A 56 -15.48 -8.14 0.54
C ALA A 56 -15.29 -9.66 0.35
N LEU A 57 -14.34 -10.26 1.07
CA LEU A 57 -14.13 -11.70 1.11
C LEU A 57 -15.37 -12.44 1.65
N ASP A 58 -15.96 -11.95 2.76
CA ASP A 58 -17.18 -12.51 3.36
C ASP A 58 -18.40 -12.43 2.42
N GLU A 59 -18.62 -11.27 1.77
CA GLU A 59 -19.69 -11.10 0.76
C GLU A 59 -19.54 -12.05 -0.44
N MET A 60 -18.32 -12.52 -0.70
CA MET A 60 -18.00 -13.50 -1.73
C MET A 60 -18.04 -14.95 -1.22
N GLY A 61 -18.35 -15.18 0.06
CA GLY A 61 -18.35 -16.49 0.71
C GLY A 61 -16.95 -17.09 0.84
N LEU A 62 -15.91 -16.24 0.97
CA LEU A 62 -14.51 -16.63 1.02
C LEU A 62 -13.89 -16.30 2.38
N GLU A 63 -13.14 -17.24 2.93
CA GLU A 63 -12.30 -17.00 4.11
C GLU A 63 -10.94 -16.41 3.71
N PRO A 64 -10.38 -15.42 4.43
CA PRO A 64 -9.05 -14.92 4.14
C PRO A 64 -7.98 -16.01 4.28
N LEU A 65 -7.02 -16.01 3.37
CA LEU A 65 -5.85 -16.87 3.47
C LEU A 65 -4.84 -16.27 4.46
N LYS A 66 -4.17 -17.12 5.24
CA LYS A 66 -3.05 -16.70 6.09
C LYS A 66 -1.83 -16.44 5.20
N MET A 67 -1.45 -15.17 5.04
CA MET A 67 -0.21 -14.78 4.37
C MET A 67 0.97 -14.97 5.34
N THR A 68 2.11 -15.43 4.82
CA THR A 68 3.33 -15.70 5.60
C THR A 68 4.51 -14.80 5.23
N PHE A 69 4.34 -13.93 4.23
CA PHE A 69 5.34 -12.95 3.83
C PHE A 69 4.72 -11.57 3.96
N ALA A 70 5.43 -10.65 4.62
CA ALA A 70 5.08 -9.24 4.60
C ALA A 70 5.89 -8.57 3.50
N TYR A 71 5.23 -7.79 2.65
CA TYR A 71 5.90 -6.99 1.62
C TYR A 71 7.01 -6.11 2.22
N GLN A 72 6.84 -5.69 3.48
CA GLN A 72 7.85 -4.98 4.27
C GLN A 72 9.20 -5.71 4.40
N ASP A 73 9.23 -7.03 4.53
CA ASP A 73 10.48 -7.80 4.71
C ASP A 73 11.41 -7.64 3.49
N GLN A 74 10.83 -7.56 2.30
CA GLN A 74 11.56 -7.40 1.03
C GLN A 74 12.15 -5.99 0.87
N TYR A 75 11.55 -4.97 1.49
CA TYR A 75 12.08 -3.60 1.45
C TYR A 75 13.22 -3.39 2.43
N LEU A 76 13.17 -4.06 3.58
CA LEU A 76 14.29 -4.02 4.52
C LEU A 76 15.57 -4.59 3.88
N GLU A 77 15.41 -5.66 3.11
CA GLU A 77 16.51 -6.27 2.35
C GLU A 77 17.01 -5.37 1.21
N ALA A 78 16.11 -4.70 0.48
CA ALA A 78 16.46 -3.91 -0.69
C ALA A 78 16.96 -2.49 -0.39
N ALA A 79 16.37 -1.81 0.59
CA ALA A 79 16.57 -0.38 0.84
C ALA A 79 17.18 -0.06 2.22
N GLY A 80 17.24 -1.05 3.11
CA GLY A 80 17.64 -0.89 4.50
C GLY A 80 16.51 -0.34 5.40
N MET A 81 16.69 -0.46 6.71
CA MET A 81 15.76 0.08 7.71
C MET A 81 15.77 1.62 7.66
N PRO A 82 14.60 2.28 7.51
CA PRO A 82 14.50 3.72 7.72
C PRO A 82 15.00 4.12 9.10
N THR A 83 15.84 5.15 9.17
CA THR A 83 16.52 5.56 10.41
C THR A 83 15.93 6.82 11.04
N ASN A 84 15.11 7.55 10.30
CA ASN A 84 14.51 8.81 10.72
C ASN A 84 13.15 9.03 10.05
N ILE A 85 12.39 10.02 10.53
CA ILE A 85 11.02 10.29 10.04
C ILE A 85 10.98 10.67 8.56
N MET A 86 12.00 11.35 8.04
CA MET A 86 12.06 11.72 6.62
C MET A 86 12.20 10.49 5.72
N GLU A 87 13.05 9.53 6.10
CA GLU A 87 13.18 8.25 5.41
C GLU A 87 11.88 7.43 5.49
N ILE A 88 11.25 7.39 6.67
CA ILE A 88 9.97 6.70 6.87
C ILE A 88 8.89 7.26 5.95
N LEU A 89 8.68 8.58 5.96
CA LEU A 89 7.65 9.22 5.14
C LEU A 89 7.97 9.13 3.64
N SER A 90 9.26 9.12 3.27
CA SER A 90 9.67 8.91 1.88
C SER A 90 9.28 7.52 1.40
N LEU A 91 9.55 6.50 2.22
CA LEU A 91 9.16 5.13 1.93
C LEU A 91 7.63 4.98 1.87
N THR A 92 6.90 5.54 2.85
CA THR A 92 5.43 5.58 2.84
C THR A 92 4.90 6.20 1.56
N GLN A 93 5.38 7.38 1.16
CA GLN A 93 4.93 8.08 -0.05
C GLN A 93 5.05 7.22 -1.32
N VAL A 94 6.11 6.42 -1.41
CA VAL A 94 6.34 5.50 -2.52
C VAL A 94 5.32 4.36 -2.49
N PHE A 95 5.11 3.76 -1.31
CA PHE A 95 4.12 2.69 -1.13
C PHE A 95 2.69 3.13 -1.45
N GLU A 96 2.21 4.27 -0.93
CA GLU A 96 0.86 4.76 -1.19
C GLU A 96 0.61 4.88 -2.69
N ARG A 97 1.57 5.47 -3.42
CA ARG A 97 1.50 5.63 -4.88
C ARG A 97 1.45 4.29 -5.62
N ARG A 98 2.20 3.29 -5.13
CA ARG A 98 2.21 1.93 -5.69
C ARG A 98 0.86 1.24 -5.50
N ILE A 99 0.32 1.29 -4.29
CA ILE A 99 -0.96 0.66 -3.92
C ILE A 99 -2.11 1.27 -4.74
N ILE A 100 -2.18 2.60 -4.81
CA ILE A 100 -3.17 3.32 -5.64
C ILE A 100 -3.09 2.89 -7.11
N SER A 101 -1.89 2.76 -7.67
CA SER A 101 -1.70 2.28 -9.04
C SER A 101 -2.23 0.85 -9.21
N GLN A 102 -1.95 -0.03 -8.25
CA GLN A 102 -2.40 -1.41 -8.25
C GLN A 102 -3.93 -1.53 -8.13
N TYR A 103 -4.55 -0.78 -7.21
CA TYR A 103 -6.00 -0.70 -7.06
C TYR A 103 -6.68 -0.13 -8.31
N ALA A 104 -6.13 0.93 -8.89
CA ALA A 104 -6.64 1.49 -10.13
C ALA A 104 -6.60 0.48 -11.29
N ARG A 105 -5.54 -0.33 -11.39
CA ARG A 105 -5.44 -1.41 -12.38
C ARG A 105 -6.47 -2.50 -12.12
N HIS A 106 -6.57 -2.98 -10.88
CA HIS A 106 -7.52 -4.04 -10.51
C HIS A 106 -8.98 -3.59 -10.71
N GLY A 107 -9.32 -2.34 -10.38
CA GLY A 107 -10.66 -1.79 -10.58
C GLY A 107 -11.08 -1.66 -12.06
N ARG A 108 -10.12 -1.68 -13.00
CA ARG A 108 -10.37 -1.65 -14.45
C ARG A 108 -10.49 -3.03 -15.09
N VAL A 109 -10.25 -4.10 -14.33
CA VAL A 109 -10.34 -5.48 -14.82
C VAL A 109 -11.78 -5.78 -15.23
N LYS A 110 -11.96 -6.33 -16.45
CA LYS A 110 -13.27 -6.73 -16.95
C LYS A 110 -13.85 -7.84 -16.06
N ASP A 111 -15.14 -7.75 -15.78
CA ASP A 111 -15.85 -8.73 -14.95
C ASP A 111 -15.24 -8.89 -13.54
N VAL A 112 -14.67 -7.82 -12.97
CA VAL A 112 -14.29 -7.77 -11.55
C VAL A 112 -15.55 -7.88 -10.68
N HIS A 113 -15.47 -8.65 -9.58
CA HIS A 113 -16.60 -8.86 -8.69
C HIS A 113 -17.09 -7.52 -8.10
N PRO A 114 -18.41 -7.27 -7.99
CA PRO A 114 -18.93 -6.00 -7.48
C PRO A 114 -18.42 -5.61 -6.09
N ALA A 115 -18.27 -6.58 -5.17
CA ALA A 115 -17.73 -6.33 -3.83
C ALA A 115 -16.28 -5.80 -3.87
N ILE A 116 -15.45 -6.34 -4.77
CA ILE A 116 -14.07 -5.89 -4.97
C ILE A 116 -14.08 -4.47 -5.53
N LYS A 117 -14.89 -4.21 -6.56
CA LYS A 117 -14.96 -2.88 -7.19
C LYS A 117 -15.44 -1.81 -6.22
N ALA A 118 -16.47 -2.12 -5.42
CA ALA A 118 -16.97 -1.23 -4.38
C ALA A 118 -15.89 -0.92 -3.34
N THR A 119 -15.19 -1.96 -2.86
CA THR A 119 -14.10 -1.82 -1.90
C THR A 119 -12.95 -0.96 -2.43
N ILE A 120 -12.50 -1.22 -3.66
CA ILE A 120 -11.47 -0.39 -4.32
C ILE A 120 -11.92 1.06 -4.38
N ASN A 121 -13.14 1.32 -4.85
CA ASN A 121 -13.63 2.70 -4.97
C ASN A 121 -13.68 3.40 -3.61
N THR A 122 -14.08 2.71 -2.54
CA THR A 122 -14.10 3.27 -1.19
C THR A 122 -12.69 3.61 -0.71
N ILE A 123 -11.75 2.66 -0.78
CA ILE A 123 -10.37 2.87 -0.32
C ILE A 123 -9.71 4.00 -1.10
N MET A 124 -9.91 4.04 -2.42
CA MET A 124 -9.32 5.06 -3.30
C MET A 124 -9.76 6.51 -2.98
N GLU A 125 -10.85 6.72 -2.25
CA GLU A 125 -11.22 8.05 -1.76
C GLU A 125 -10.32 8.50 -0.59
N ASP A 126 -9.99 7.60 0.33
CA ASP A 126 -9.14 7.87 1.48
C ASP A 126 -7.67 8.09 1.05
N GLU A 127 -7.22 7.28 0.09
CA GLU A 127 -5.87 7.27 -0.47
C GLU A 127 -5.41 8.61 -1.05
N LYS A 128 -6.35 9.44 -1.53
CA LYS A 128 -6.05 10.80 -1.99
C LYS A 128 -5.50 11.66 -0.86
N TRP A 129 -6.05 11.49 0.34
CA TRP A 129 -5.58 12.20 1.52
C TRP A 129 -4.22 11.65 1.97
N HIS A 130 -4.00 10.32 1.95
CA HIS A 130 -2.71 9.70 2.27
C HIS A 130 -1.54 10.30 1.48
N ILE A 131 -1.65 10.30 0.15
CA ILE A 131 -0.63 10.91 -0.72
C ILE A 131 -0.39 12.37 -0.36
N HIS A 132 -1.48 13.12 -0.15
CA HIS A 132 -1.39 14.56 0.04
C HIS A 132 -0.68 14.90 1.36
N TRP A 133 -1.12 14.32 2.48
CA TRP A 133 -0.57 14.69 3.79
C TRP A 133 0.90 14.25 3.92
N VAL A 134 1.26 13.06 3.42
CA VAL A 134 2.65 12.60 3.43
C VAL A 134 3.54 13.52 2.59
N GLY A 135 3.04 13.96 1.43
CA GLY A 135 3.74 14.90 0.56
C GLY A 135 3.99 16.25 1.22
N GLU A 136 2.98 16.81 1.89
CA GLU A 136 3.10 18.06 2.65
C GLU A 136 4.06 17.90 3.85
N ALA A 137 4.00 16.77 4.55
CA ALA A 137 4.92 16.48 5.65
C ALA A 137 6.37 16.39 5.16
N LEU A 138 6.64 15.70 4.04
CA LEU A 138 7.96 15.67 3.41
C LEU A 138 8.42 17.06 2.98
N LYS A 139 7.50 17.88 2.44
CA LYS A 139 7.81 19.26 2.05
C LYS A 139 8.23 20.11 3.26
N GLY A 140 7.52 19.99 4.38
CA GLY A 140 7.89 20.66 5.63
C GLY A 140 9.25 20.20 6.18
N LEU A 141 9.61 18.93 6.00
CA LEU A 141 10.90 18.40 6.42
C LEU A 141 12.08 18.92 5.58
N GLU A 142 11.84 19.52 4.41
CA GLU A 142 12.90 20.14 3.62
C GLU A 142 13.60 21.28 4.37
N GLU A 143 12.91 21.98 5.29
CA GLU A 143 13.51 23.04 6.11
C GLU A 143 14.59 22.51 7.05
N SER A 144 14.40 21.29 7.58
CA SER A 144 15.30 20.67 8.56
C SER A 144 16.36 19.76 7.93
N PHE A 145 15.99 19.06 6.85
CA PHE A 145 16.86 18.06 6.21
C PHE A 145 17.49 18.55 4.91
N GLY A 146 17.00 19.64 4.33
CA GLY A 146 17.36 20.14 3.01
C GLY A 146 16.58 19.45 1.90
N ALA A 147 16.01 20.24 0.99
CA ALA A 147 15.20 19.76 -0.13
C ALA A 147 15.88 18.68 -0.97
N GLU A 148 17.16 18.84 -1.26
CA GLU A 148 17.92 17.88 -2.07
C GLU A 148 18.08 16.53 -1.36
N ARG A 149 18.21 16.52 -0.03
CA ARG A 149 18.30 15.28 0.73
C ARG A 149 16.97 14.54 0.72
N VAL A 150 15.87 15.24 0.99
CA VAL A 150 14.52 14.67 0.92
C VAL A 150 14.26 14.05 -0.45
N ARG A 151 14.57 14.79 -1.52
CA ARG A 151 14.41 14.33 -2.91
C ARG A 151 15.24 13.08 -3.20
N LYS A 152 16.51 13.05 -2.80
CA LYS A 152 17.39 11.87 -3.00
C LYS A 152 16.90 10.66 -2.22
N THR A 153 16.41 10.84 -0.99
CA THR A 153 15.89 9.75 -0.18
C THR A 153 14.59 9.18 -0.77
N TYR A 154 13.68 10.04 -1.22
CA TYR A 154 12.49 9.59 -1.96
C TYR A 154 12.89 8.77 -3.19
N GLU A 155 13.84 9.26 -3.98
CA GLU A 155 14.30 8.57 -5.19
C GLU A 155 14.97 7.22 -4.88
N HIS A 156 15.76 7.14 -3.80
CA HIS A 156 16.35 5.88 -3.32
C HIS A 156 15.28 4.83 -3.03
N TYR A 157 14.25 5.19 -2.25
CA TYR A 157 13.16 4.26 -1.95
C TYR A 157 12.30 3.94 -3.17
N ARG A 158 12.12 4.89 -4.09
CA ARG A 158 11.42 4.66 -5.36
C ARG A 158 12.12 3.60 -6.21
N GLN A 159 13.44 3.66 -6.31
CA GLN A 159 14.23 2.67 -7.07
C GLN A 159 14.20 1.29 -6.40
N ALA A 160 14.28 1.25 -5.07
CA ALA A 160 14.15 0.00 -4.33
C ALA A 160 12.75 -0.62 -4.49
N ASP A 161 11.70 0.20 -4.44
CA ASP A 161 10.31 -0.20 -4.71
C ASP A 161 10.15 -0.81 -6.09
N GLU A 162 10.71 -0.19 -7.13
CA GLU A 162 10.68 -0.74 -8.49
C GLU A 162 11.30 -2.13 -8.55
N ALA A 163 12.48 -2.32 -7.95
CA ALA A 163 13.16 -3.62 -7.95
C ALA A 163 12.40 -4.69 -7.13
N VAL A 164 11.81 -4.32 -5.98
CA VAL A 164 11.01 -5.25 -5.17
C VAL A 164 9.71 -5.62 -5.90
N TYR A 165 9.03 -4.63 -6.48
CA TYR A 165 7.79 -4.83 -7.21
C TYR A 165 8.00 -5.70 -8.45
N GLU A 166 9.08 -5.50 -9.20
CA GLU A 166 9.43 -6.38 -10.33
C GLU A 166 9.59 -7.83 -9.88
N ARG A 167 10.32 -8.09 -8.79
CA ARG A 167 10.45 -9.45 -8.23
C ARG A 167 9.10 -10.02 -7.78
N PHE A 168 8.29 -9.23 -7.09
CA PHE A 168 6.96 -9.64 -6.65
C PHE A 168 6.04 -10.01 -7.82
N VAL A 169 6.06 -9.21 -8.90
CA VAL A 169 5.32 -9.50 -10.13
C VAL A 169 5.82 -10.79 -10.77
N THR A 170 7.13 -11.02 -10.84
CA THR A 170 7.70 -12.26 -11.38
C THR A 170 7.36 -13.48 -10.53
N GLU A 171 7.51 -13.41 -9.21
CA GLU A 171 7.22 -14.52 -8.28
C GLU A 171 5.73 -14.90 -8.26
N HIS A 172 4.85 -13.97 -8.58
CA HIS A 172 3.41 -14.16 -8.59
C HIS A 172 2.78 -13.90 -9.95
N GLU A 173 3.57 -14.07 -11.03
CA GLU A 173 3.18 -13.74 -12.39
C GLU A 173 1.88 -14.44 -12.79
N GLU A 174 1.70 -15.71 -12.45
CA GLU A 174 0.44 -16.42 -12.74
C GLU A 174 -0.77 -15.82 -12.01
N ARG A 175 -0.59 -15.38 -10.76
CA ARG A 175 -1.69 -14.86 -9.92
C ARG A 175 -2.05 -13.43 -10.30
N ILE A 176 -1.02 -12.62 -10.50
CA ILE A 176 -1.12 -11.21 -10.89
C ILE A 176 -1.52 -11.09 -12.36
N GLY A 177 -0.93 -11.90 -13.23
CA GLY A 177 -1.29 -12.08 -14.63
C GLY A 177 -2.74 -12.55 -14.77
N HIS A 178 -3.23 -13.50 -13.97
CA HIS A 178 -4.66 -13.88 -14.03
C HIS A 178 -5.63 -12.70 -13.76
N ILE A 179 -5.21 -11.73 -12.95
CA ILE A 179 -5.98 -10.52 -12.64
C ILE A 179 -5.78 -9.46 -13.73
N LEU A 180 -4.56 -9.30 -14.24
CA LEU A 180 -4.17 -8.22 -15.17
C LEU A 180 -4.32 -8.58 -16.67
N ASP A 181 -4.26 -9.86 -17.04
CA ASP A 181 -4.37 -10.40 -18.42
C ASP A 181 -5.80 -10.51 -18.92
N LYS A 182 -6.81 -10.16 -18.11
CA LYS A 182 -8.16 -9.87 -18.64
C LYS A 182 -8.17 -8.65 -19.59
N GLN A 183 -7.02 -8.06 -19.90
CA GLN A 183 -6.80 -7.14 -21.01
C GLN A 183 -6.81 -7.81 -22.40
N ASN A 184 -6.73 -9.14 -22.51
CA ASN A 184 -6.73 -9.82 -23.80
C ASN A 184 -8.04 -10.58 -24.04
N TYR A 185 -8.65 -10.33 -25.21
CA TYR A 185 -9.93 -10.83 -25.74
C TYR A 185 -11.18 -9.99 -25.41
N ALA A 186 -11.25 -8.82 -26.05
CA ALA A 186 -12.46 -8.42 -26.76
C ALA A 186 -12.06 -8.05 -28.19
N PHE A 187 -12.42 -8.91 -29.16
CA PHE A 187 -12.61 -8.47 -30.54
C PHE A 187 -13.93 -7.71 -30.64
#